data_AF-A0A941UWL5-F1
#
_entry.id   AF-A0A941UWL5-F1
#
_cell.length_a   1.000
_cell.length_b   1.000
_cell.length_c   1.000
_cell.angle_alpha   90.00
_cell.angle_beta   90.00
_cell.angle_gamma   90.00
#
_symmetry.space_group_name_H-M   'P 1'
#
loop_
_entity.id
_entity.type
_entity.pdbx_description
1 polymer ?
#
loop_
_entity_poly.entity_id
_entity_poly.type
_entity_poly.pdbx_seq_one_letter_code
_entity_poly.pdbx_strand_id
1 'polypeptide(L)' 'EFRAALRDALEGLKNVVGAHGVFNLSPQDHLGYDQRARVMVQIQNGNWKLIQ' A
#
# COMPACT_ATOMS: atom_id res chain seq x y z
N GLU A 1 -6.81 -26.07 2.72
CA GLU A 1 -5.34 -26.08 2.58
C GLU A 1 -4.81 -24.96 1.68
N PHE A 2 -4.89 -25.05 0.34
CA PHE A 2 -4.29 -24.05 -0.56
C PHE A 2 -4.64 -22.58 -0.25
N ARG A 3 -5.94 -22.27 -0.07
CA ARG A 3 -6.38 -20.89 0.21
C ARG A 3 -5.84 -20.35 1.53
N ALA A 4 -5.69 -21.22 2.54
CA ALA A 4 -5.11 -20.83 3.82
C ALA A 4 -3.62 -20.53 3.67
N ALA A 5 -2.88 -21.44 3.01
CA ALA A 5 -1.46 -21.25 2.75
C ALA A 5 -1.15 -20.02 1.89
N LEU A 6 -2.01 -19.71 0.90
CA LEU A 6 -1.88 -18.49 0.10
C LEU A 6 -2.04 -17.23 0.96
N ARG A 7 -3.04 -17.20 1.84
CA ARG A 7 -3.24 -16.08 2.78
C ARG A 7 -2.02 -15.93 3.70
N ASP A 8 -1.55 -17.01 4.30
CA ASP A 8 -0.37 -17.00 5.18
C ASP A 8 0.87 -16.47 4.45
N ALA A 9 1.07 -16.87 3.19
CA ALA A 9 2.17 -16.37 2.37
C ALA A 9 2.04 -14.87 2.08
N LEU A 10 0.85 -14.39 1.72
CA LEU A 10 0.61 -12.96 1.44
C LEU A 10 0.81 -12.09 2.69
N GLU A 11 0.30 -12.52 3.86
CA GLU A 11 0.50 -11.84 5.14
C GLU A 11 1.97 -11.84 5.60
N GLY A 12 2.80 -12.74 5.07
CA GLY A 12 4.25 -12.78 5.31
C GLY A 12 5.09 -11.82 4.43
N LEU A 13 4.52 -11.26 3.36
CA LEU A 13 5.25 -10.42 2.42
C LEU A 13 5.67 -9.07 3.03
N LYS A 14 6.92 -8.67 2.77
CA LYS A 14 7.50 -7.39 3.21
C LYS A 14 8.13 -6.66 2.03
N ASN A 15 8.01 -5.33 2.05
CA ASN A 15 8.58 -4.41 1.07
C ASN A 15 8.20 -4.68 -0.40
N VAL A 16 6.96 -5.11 -0.65
CA VAL A 16 6.47 -5.32 -2.03
C VAL A 16 6.05 -3.98 -2.63
N VAL A 17 6.73 -3.53 -3.70
CA VAL A 17 6.43 -2.27 -4.38
C VAL A 17 5.21 -2.42 -5.29
N GLY A 18 4.23 -1.53 -5.17
CA GLY A 18 3.08 -1.43 -6.07
C GLY A 18 2.72 0.02 -6.41
N ALA A 19 1.72 0.20 -7.27
CA ALA A 19 1.32 1.53 -7.76
C ALA A 19 0.84 2.48 -6.64
N HIS A 20 0.35 1.93 -5.53
CA HIS A 20 -0.25 2.68 -4.43
C HIS A 20 0.64 2.78 -3.18
N GLY A 21 1.87 2.26 -3.22
CA GLY A 21 2.80 2.30 -2.10
C GLY A 21 3.65 1.05 -2.00
N VAL A 22 4.18 0.80 -0.80
CA VAL A 22 4.98 -0.38 -0.49
C VAL A 22 4.25 -1.21 0.56
N PHE A 23 3.91 -2.45 0.22
CA PHE A 23 3.13 -3.35 1.07
C PHE A 23 4.02 -4.09 2.07
N ASN A 24 3.60 -4.04 3.32
CA ASN A 24 4.10 -4.82 4.45
C ASN A 24 2.91 -5.44 5.19
N LEU A 25 2.26 -6.43 4.57
CA LEU A 25 1.07 -7.08 5.12
C LEU A 25 1.38 -7.81 6.42
N SER A 26 0.37 -8.06 7.24
CA SER A 26 0.42 -8.91 8.42
C SER A 26 -0.97 -9.43 8.76
N PRO A 27 -1.11 -10.44 9.64
CA PRO A 27 -2.42 -10.92 10.07
C PRO A 27 -3.25 -9.84 10.81
N GLN A 28 -2.62 -8.77 11.29
CA GLN A 28 -3.26 -7.65 11.98
C GLN A 28 -3.48 -6.42 11.07
N ASP A 29 -2.79 -6.36 9.92
CA ASP A 29 -2.87 -5.26 8.97
C ASP A 29 -2.83 -5.79 7.53
N HIS A 30 -4.01 -5.84 6.91
CA HIS A 30 -4.20 -6.31 5.55
C HIS A 30 -4.11 -5.17 4.51
N LEU A 31 -3.86 -3.93 4.93
CA LEU A 31 -3.50 -2.82 4.04
C LEU A 31 -1.99 -2.77 3.84
N GLY A 32 -1.23 -2.91 4.94
CA GLY A 32 0.23 -2.96 4.95
C GLY A 32 0.91 -1.71 4.42
N TYR A 33 0.23 -0.57 4.48
CA TYR A 33 0.74 0.71 4.00
C TYR A 33 1.45 1.49 5.12
N ASP A 34 2.51 2.21 4.74
CA ASP A 34 3.12 3.23 5.59
C ASP A 34 3.04 4.62 4.95
N GLN A 35 3.87 5.56 5.40
CA GLN A 35 3.90 6.94 4.90
C GLN A 35 4.10 7.06 3.39
N ARG A 36 4.72 6.05 2.75
CA ARG A 36 4.99 6.04 1.30
C ARG A 36 3.73 5.89 0.44
N ALA A 37 2.62 5.43 1.04
CA ALA A 37 1.39 5.12 0.30
C ALA A 37 0.48 6.33 0.04
N ARG A 38 0.87 7.53 0.49
CA ARG A 38 0.03 8.72 0.41
C ARG A 38 0.86 9.97 0.15
N VAL A 39 0.30 10.85 -0.65
CA VAL A 39 0.80 12.21 -0.86
C VAL A 39 -0.38 13.17 -0.79
N MET A 40 -0.13 14.38 -0.32
CA MET A 40 -1.12 15.44 -0.37
C MET A 40 -1.07 16.13 -1.73
N VAL A 41 -2.24 16.35 -2.31
CA VAL A 41 -2.40 17.06 -3.60
C VAL A 41 -3.39 18.20 -3.45
N GLN A 42 -3.23 19.22 -4.27
CA GLN A 42 -4.13 20.35 -4.38
C GLN A 42 -4.57 20.57 -5.84
N ILE A 43 -5.76 21.12 -6.04
CA ILE A 43 -6.23 21.52 -7.37
C ILE A 43 -5.64 22.88 -7.73
N GLN A 44 -4.92 22.95 -8.86
CA GLN A 44 -4.47 24.20 -9.47
C GLN A 44 -4.86 24.20 -10.95
N ASN A 45 -5.61 25.22 -11.38
CA ASN A 45 -6.07 25.38 -12.77
C ASN A 45 -6.73 24.11 -13.33
N GLY A 46 -7.61 23.49 -12.54
CA GLY A 46 -8.32 22.25 -12.91
C GLY A 46 -7.49 20.97 -12.90
N ASN A 47 -6.22 21.01 -12.46
CA ASN A 47 -5.32 19.86 -12.44
C ASN A 47 -4.85 19.53 -11.02
N TRP A 48 -4.57 18.25 -10.77
CA TRP A 48 -3.91 17.79 -9.54
C TRP A 48 -2.44 18.20 -9.54
N LYS A 49 -1.99 18.85 -8.47
CA LYS A 49 -0.58 19.18 -8.22
C LYS A 49 -0.16 18.64 -6.87
N LEU A 50 1.03 18.04 -6.82
CA LEU A 50 1.67 17.63 -5.57
C LEU A 50 1.89 18.85 -4.68
N ILE A 51 1.54 18.74 -3.40
CA ILE A 51 1.93 19.75 -2.40
C ILE A 51 3.39 19.46 -2.03
N GLN A 52 4.27 20.43 -2.24
CA GLN A 52 5.67 20.41 -1.80
C GLN A 52 5.85 21.39 -0.63
#